data_AF-K2DNI2-F1
#
_entry.id   AF-K2DNI2-F1
#
_cell.length_a   1.000
_cell.length_b   1.000
_cell.length_c   1.000
_cell.angle_alpha   90.00
_cell.angle_beta   90.00
_cell.angle_gamma   90.00
#
_symmetry.space_group_name_H-M   'P 1'
#
loop_
_entity.id
_entity.type
_entity.pdbx_description
1 polymer ?
#
loop_
_entity_poly.entity_id
_entity_poly.type
_entity_poly.pdbx_seq_one_letter_code
_entity_poly.pdbx_strand_id
1 'polypeptide(L)'
;MRHEFPQPFARHYESMLKRLKLRGMQPKTIESYSHGVRRAGEHFDYRIDDLSKDQLTDYFAGVLEHLSWSTLKHDLYGLKFYYAHVLDKPWTGARLTKAPKVSRLPDIVTVAQMRQIVDATRALSYRVF
;
A
#
# COMPACT_ATOMS: atom_id res chain seq x y z
N MET A 1 -19.62 -3.46 2.41
CA MET A 1 -19.85 -3.84 3.83
C MET A 1 -19.29 -2.75 4.73
N ARG A 2 -20.01 -2.34 5.79
CA ARG A 2 -19.34 -1.70 6.93
C ARG A 2 -18.64 -2.83 7.70
N HIS A 3 -17.33 -2.75 7.87
CA HIS A 3 -16.68 -3.52 8.93
C HIS A 3 -16.85 -2.70 10.21
N GLU A 4 -17.55 -3.25 11.19
CA GLU A 4 -17.58 -2.67 12.53
C GLU A 4 -16.25 -3.01 13.20
N PHE A 5 -15.29 -2.09 13.07
CA PHE A 5 -14.04 -2.21 13.80
C PHE A 5 -14.30 -2.02 15.30
N PRO A 6 -13.58 -2.73 16.18
CA PRO A 6 -13.67 -2.49 17.61
C PRO A 6 -13.16 -1.09 17.95
N GLN A 7 -13.62 -0.56 19.10
CA GLN A 7 -13.01 0.62 19.70
C GLN A 7 -11.71 0.21 20.42
N PRO A 8 -10.65 1.04 20.40
CA PRO A 8 -10.60 2.41 19.87
C PRO A 8 -10.26 2.50 18.36
N PHE A 9 -9.94 1.39 17.70
CA PHE A 9 -9.47 1.37 16.30
C PHE A 9 -10.45 2.07 15.35
N ALA A 10 -11.77 1.88 15.49
CA ALA A 10 -12.76 2.56 14.65
C ALA A 10 -12.57 4.10 14.63
N ARG A 11 -12.43 4.71 15.81
CA ARG A 11 -12.18 6.15 15.97
C ARG A 11 -10.84 6.57 15.34
N HIS A 12 -9.80 5.77 15.52
CA HIS A 12 -8.48 6.06 14.95
C HIS A 12 -8.47 5.92 13.41
N TYR A 13 -9.15 4.91 12.86
CA TYR A 13 -9.30 4.72 11.42
C TYR A 13 -10.08 5.88 10.76
N GLU A 14 -11.18 6.34 11.37
CA GLU A 14 -11.87 7.56 10.89
C GLU A 14 -10.98 8.81 10.95
N SER A 15 -10.22 8.98 12.03
CA SER A 15 -9.27 10.09 12.17
C SER A 15 -8.19 10.02 11.09
N MET A 16 -7.68 8.82 10.77
CA MET A 16 -6.72 8.58 9.70
C MET A 16 -7.27 9.06 8.35
N LEU A 17 -8.49 8.64 7.98
CA LEU A 17 -9.11 9.03 6.70
C LEU A 17 -9.29 10.55 6.60
N LYS A 18 -9.76 11.20 7.68
CA LYS A 18 -9.91 12.66 7.77
C LYS A 18 -8.55 13.36 7.60
N ARG A 19 -7.52 12.92 8.32
CA ARG A 19 -6.16 13.52 8.27
C ARG A 19 -5.44 13.27 6.94
N LEU A 20 -5.65 12.12 6.28
CA LEU A 20 -5.15 11.84 4.93
C LEU A 20 -5.76 12.81 3.90
N LYS A 21 -7.09 13.00 3.95
CA LYS A 21 -7.80 13.94 3.07
C LYS A 21 -7.37 15.39 3.30
N LEU A 22 -7.22 15.82 4.55
CA LEU A 22 -6.76 17.17 4.90
C LEU A 22 -5.32 17.47 4.44
N ARG A 23 -4.49 16.43 4.22
CA ARG A 23 -3.15 16.58 3.61
C ARG A 23 -3.14 16.52 2.08
N GLY A 24 -4.30 16.57 1.42
CA GLY A 24 -4.38 16.59 -0.05
C GLY A 24 -3.93 15.30 -0.74
N MET A 25 -3.93 14.18 -0.02
CA MET A 25 -3.56 12.88 -0.60
C MET A 25 -4.54 12.47 -1.71
N GLN A 26 -4.03 11.94 -2.82
CA GLN A 26 -4.88 11.44 -3.91
C GLN A 26 -5.78 10.28 -3.41
N PRO A 27 -7.01 10.11 -3.93
CA PRO A 27 -7.93 9.06 -3.47
C PRO A 27 -7.33 7.66 -3.46
N LYS A 28 -6.53 7.30 -4.48
CA LYS A 28 -5.85 6.01 -4.55
C LYS A 28 -4.80 5.83 -3.44
N THR A 29 -4.09 6.90 -3.07
CA THR A 29 -3.15 6.88 -1.93
C THR A 29 -3.88 6.72 -0.60
N ILE A 30 -5.02 7.40 -0.42
CA ILE A 30 -5.87 7.27 0.77
C ILE A 30 -6.32 5.81 0.92
N GLU A 31 -6.89 5.23 -0.15
CA GLU A 31 -7.31 3.83 -0.22
C GLU A 31 -6.16 2.87 0.09
N SER A 32 -5.00 3.01 -0.57
CA SER A 32 -3.84 2.13 -0.34
C SER A 32 -3.33 2.19 1.11
N TYR A 33 -3.25 3.39 1.71
CA TYR A 33 -2.72 3.55 3.07
C TYR A 33 -3.72 3.05 4.12
N SER A 34 -5.01 3.37 3.96
CA SER A 34 -6.03 2.88 4.91
C SER A 34 -6.23 1.37 4.79
N HIS A 35 -6.13 0.81 3.58
CA HIS A 35 -6.18 -0.64 3.37
C HIS A 35 -5.02 -1.36 4.09
N GLY A 36 -3.80 -0.81 4.04
CA GLY A 36 -2.65 -1.36 4.73
C GLY A 36 -2.78 -1.34 6.25
N VAL A 37 -3.32 -0.25 6.81
CA VAL A 37 -3.64 -0.15 8.25
C VAL A 37 -4.78 -1.08 8.66
N ARG A 38 -5.78 -1.28 7.80
CA ARG A 38 -6.85 -2.27 8.04
C ARG A 38 -6.30 -3.70 8.11
N ARG A 39 -5.45 -4.13 7.15
CA ARG A 39 -4.85 -5.49 7.20
C ARG A 39 -3.93 -5.67 8.42
N ALA A 40 -3.17 -4.65 8.80
CA ALA A 40 -2.40 -4.69 10.03
C ALA A 40 -3.32 -4.81 11.26
N GLY A 41 -4.45 -4.08 11.26
CA GLY A 41 -5.52 -4.24 12.25
C GLY A 41 -6.02 -5.69 12.33
N GLU A 42 -6.43 -6.26 11.20
CA GLU A 42 -6.91 -7.65 11.11
C GLU A 42 -5.89 -8.69 11.58
N HIS A 43 -4.58 -8.44 11.42
CA HIS A 43 -3.53 -9.34 11.90
C HIS A 43 -3.25 -9.22 13.42
N PHE A 44 -3.48 -8.05 14.02
CA PHE A 44 -3.15 -7.77 15.43
C PHE A 44 -4.41 -7.54 16.30
N ASP A 45 -5.55 -8.15 15.96
CA ASP A 45 -6.85 -7.98 16.65
C ASP A 45 -7.26 -6.50 16.85
N TYR A 46 -6.89 -5.65 15.89
CA TYR A 46 -7.04 -4.20 15.86
C TYR A 46 -6.26 -3.43 16.95
N ARG A 47 -5.33 -4.09 17.66
CA ARG A 47 -4.49 -3.53 18.74
C ARG A 47 -3.13 -3.04 18.20
N ILE A 48 -3.17 -2.18 17.18
CA ILE A 48 -1.96 -1.73 16.47
C ILE A 48 -1.27 -0.49 17.05
N ASP A 49 -1.68 -0.01 18.24
CA ASP A 49 -1.27 1.30 18.75
C ASP A 49 0.10 1.31 19.45
N ASP A 50 0.63 0.14 19.82
CA ASP A 50 1.89 -0.06 20.56
C ASP A 50 2.67 -1.29 20.06
N LEU A 51 2.80 -1.44 18.74
CA LEU A 51 3.53 -2.54 18.11
C LEU A 51 5.05 -2.38 18.30
N SER A 52 5.68 -3.44 18.80
CA SER A 52 7.13 -3.52 18.93
C SER A 52 7.81 -3.61 17.55
N LYS A 53 9.10 -3.29 17.52
CA LYS A 53 9.90 -3.45 16.30
C LYS A 53 9.91 -4.89 15.80
N ASP A 54 9.92 -5.86 16.70
CA ASP A 54 10.01 -7.28 16.36
C ASP A 54 8.67 -7.79 15.81
N GLN A 55 7.54 -7.43 16.43
CA GLN A 55 6.20 -7.68 15.89
C GLN A 55 6.02 -7.11 14.47
N LEU A 56 6.51 -5.89 14.23
CA LEU A 56 6.51 -5.30 12.90
C LEU A 56 7.47 -6.01 11.93
N THR A 57 8.58 -6.56 12.41
CA THR A 57 9.53 -7.34 11.60
C THR A 57 8.86 -8.62 11.10
N ASP A 58 8.29 -9.40 12.00
CA ASP A 58 7.66 -10.69 11.70
C ASP A 58 6.43 -10.50 10.79
N TYR A 59 5.58 -9.49 11.09
CA TYR A 59 4.44 -9.14 10.25
C TYR A 59 4.86 -8.75 8.83
N PHE A 60 5.86 -7.88 8.66
CA PHE A 60 6.31 -7.49 7.32
C PHE A 60 7.05 -8.60 6.58
N ALA A 61 7.69 -9.53 7.28
CA ALA A 61 8.26 -10.74 6.69
C ALA A 61 7.14 -11.63 6.11
N GLY A 62 6.14 -12.00 6.91
CA GLY A 62 4.99 -12.79 6.45
C GLY A 62 4.18 -12.11 5.33
N VAL A 63 4.07 -10.77 5.34
CA VAL A 63 3.47 -10.01 4.22
C VAL A 63 4.24 -10.21 2.92
N LEU A 64 5.57 -10.34 2.93
CA LEU A 64 6.38 -10.55 1.71
C LEU A 64 6.26 -11.96 1.13
N GLU A 65 5.87 -12.96 1.92
CA GLU A 65 5.65 -14.32 1.43
C GLU A 65 4.42 -14.42 0.50
N HIS A 66 3.51 -13.45 0.59
CA HIS A 66 2.22 -13.49 -0.12
C HIS A 66 1.96 -12.25 -1.00
N LEU A 67 2.61 -11.11 -0.72
CA LEU A 67 2.32 -9.83 -1.37
C LEU A 67 3.57 -9.14 -1.90
N SER A 68 3.38 -8.30 -2.93
CA SER A 68 4.48 -7.61 -3.59
C SER A 68 5.20 -6.59 -2.69
N TRP A 69 6.47 -6.30 -3.00
CA TRP A 69 7.22 -5.19 -2.39
C TRP A 69 6.50 -3.84 -2.48
N SER A 70 5.76 -3.60 -3.57
CA SER A 70 4.93 -2.40 -3.71
C SER A 70 3.79 -2.41 -2.69
N THR A 71 3.14 -3.56 -2.47
CA THR A 71 2.06 -3.71 -1.48
C THR A 71 2.57 -3.44 -0.06
N LEU A 72 3.65 -4.11 0.36
CA LEU A 72 4.30 -3.87 1.67
C LEU A 72 4.68 -2.40 1.85
N LYS A 73 5.19 -1.74 0.81
CA LYS A 73 5.59 -0.33 0.89
C LYS A 73 4.40 0.59 1.19
N HIS A 74 3.22 0.31 0.63
CA HIS A 74 1.99 1.05 0.97
C HIS A 74 1.54 0.79 2.41
N ASP A 75 1.60 -0.47 2.87
CA ASP A 75 1.26 -0.82 4.26
C ASP A 75 2.17 -0.11 5.27
N LEU A 76 3.47 -0.14 5.02
CA LEU A 76 4.49 0.55 5.82
C LEU A 76 4.23 2.05 5.90
N TYR A 77 3.86 2.69 4.79
CA TYR A 77 3.54 4.12 4.78
C TYR A 77 2.20 4.42 5.45
N GLY A 78 1.20 3.54 5.32
CA GLY A 78 -0.04 3.62 6.09
C GLY A 78 0.19 3.56 7.59
N LEU A 79 0.95 2.56 8.06
CA LEU A 79 1.30 2.41 9.47
C LEU A 79 2.18 3.55 9.99
N LYS A 80 3.18 4.02 9.22
CA LYS A 80 3.95 5.22 9.57
C LYS A 80 3.07 6.46 9.72
N PHE A 81 2.11 6.65 8.81
CA PHE A 81 1.16 7.76 8.89
C PHE A 81 0.27 7.63 10.14
N TYR A 82 -0.22 6.43 10.43
CA TYR A 82 -1.05 6.15 11.59
C TYR A 82 -0.32 6.48 12.91
N TYR A 83 0.92 6.00 13.07
CA TYR A 83 1.72 6.31 14.26
C TYR A 83 1.99 7.82 14.38
N ALA A 84 2.58 8.43 13.35
CA ALA A 84 3.04 9.81 13.39
C ALA A 84 1.91 10.85 13.44
N HIS A 85 0.69 10.48 13.06
CA HIS A 85 -0.39 11.43 12.82
C HIS A 85 -1.79 11.00 13.28
N VAL A 86 -1.98 9.81 13.84
CA VAL A 86 -3.27 9.40 14.43
C VAL A 86 -3.11 9.11 15.92
N LEU A 87 -1.97 8.53 16.29
CA LEU A 87 -1.53 8.34 17.67
C LEU A 87 -0.62 9.48 18.17
N ASP A 88 -0.09 10.28 17.24
CA ASP A 88 0.94 11.31 17.48
C ASP A 88 2.17 10.73 18.23
N LYS A 89 2.52 9.47 17.91
CA LYS A 89 3.66 8.68 18.45
C LYS A 89 4.82 8.58 17.45
N PRO A 90 6.08 8.44 17.91
CA PRO A 90 7.20 8.12 17.03
C PRO A 90 7.05 6.74 16.38
N TRP A 91 7.54 6.59 15.16
CA TRP A 91 7.50 5.31 14.43
C TRP A 91 8.54 4.32 14.99
N THR A 92 8.07 3.24 15.63
CA THR A 92 8.90 2.20 16.27
C THR A 92 9.69 1.37 15.26
N GLY A 93 9.12 1.12 14.07
CA GLY A 93 9.71 0.32 13.00
C GLY A 93 10.85 0.98 12.21
N ALA A 94 11.71 1.76 12.84
CA ALA A 94 12.82 2.42 12.16
C ALA A 94 13.78 1.37 11.52
N ARG A 95 14.13 1.60 10.24
CA ARG A 95 15.00 0.73 9.42
C ARG A 95 14.50 -0.70 9.11
N LEU A 96 13.24 -1.05 9.39
CA LEU A 96 12.70 -2.40 9.12
C LEU A 96 12.85 -2.85 7.66
N THR A 97 12.60 -1.96 6.71
CA THR A 97 12.49 -2.33 5.29
C THR A 97 13.51 -1.57 4.45
N LYS A 98 14.37 -2.30 3.74
CA LYS A 98 15.13 -1.78 2.60
C LYS A 98 14.63 -2.50 1.36
N ALA A 99 13.66 -1.91 0.66
CA ALA A 99 13.16 -2.49 -0.58
C ALA A 99 14.32 -2.72 -1.56
N PRO A 100 14.39 -3.88 -2.23
CA PRO A 100 15.43 -4.16 -3.20
C PRO A 100 15.36 -3.12 -4.32
N LYS A 101 16.52 -2.63 -4.76
CA LYS A 101 16.62 -1.75 -5.93
C LYS A 101 16.41 -2.60 -7.19
N VAL A 102 15.15 -2.80 -7.58
CA VAL A 102 14.81 -3.46 -8.84
C VAL A 102 15.00 -2.48 -9.99
N SER A 103 16.19 -2.50 -10.61
CA SER A 103 16.37 -1.90 -11.93
C SER A 103 15.90 -2.90 -12.97
N ARG A 104 14.68 -2.73 -13.47
CA ARG A 104 14.18 -3.45 -14.63
C ARG A 104 14.19 -2.48 -15.79
N LEU A 105 14.97 -2.76 -16.83
CA LEU A 105 14.81 -2.08 -18.12
C LEU A 105 13.36 -2.32 -18.57
N PRO A 106 12.61 -1.29 -19.01
CA PRO A 106 11.29 -1.52 -19.57
C PRO A 106 11.44 -2.46 -20.77
N ASP A 107 10.51 -3.41 -20.91
CA ASP A 107 10.45 -4.30 -22.06
C ASP A 107 10.02 -3.46 -23.29
N ILE A 108 11.00 -2.90 -24.01
CA ILE A 108 10.77 -2.07 -25.20
C ILE A 108 10.33 -2.99 -26.34
N VAL A 109 9.08 -2.84 -26.77
CA VAL A 109 8.55 -3.58 -27.93
C VAL A 109 9.33 -3.22 -29.20
N THR A 110 9.79 -4.25 -29.90
CA THR A 110 10.38 -4.10 -31.23
C THR A 110 9.32 -3.64 -32.24
N VAL A 111 9.76 -3.09 -33.38
CA VAL A 111 8.85 -2.68 -34.48
C VAL A 111 7.96 -3.84 -34.94
N ALA A 112 8.46 -5.08 -34.95
CA ALA A 112 7.69 -6.26 -35.29
C ALA A 112 6.60 -6.59 -34.25
N GLN A 113 6.93 -6.53 -32.95
CA GLN A 113 5.95 -6.73 -31.88
C GLN A 113 4.90 -5.60 -31.86
N MET A 114 5.31 -4.36 -32.12
CA MET A 114 4.38 -3.23 -32.22
C MET A 114 3.38 -3.43 -33.37
N ARG A 115 3.84 -3.90 -34.54
CA ARG A 115 2.95 -4.27 -35.65
C ARG A 115 1.97 -5.37 -35.24
N GLN A 116 2.43 -6.45 -34.61
CA GLN A 116 1.55 -7.51 -34.11
C GLN A 116 0.48 -7.00 -33.14
N ILE A 117 0.82 -6.04 -32.26
CA ILE A 117 -0.15 -5.40 -31.34
C ILE A 117 -1.18 -4.57 -32.11
N VAL A 118 -0.74 -3.81 -33.12
CA VAL A 118 -1.61 -3.00 -33.99
C VAL A 118 -2.54 -3.88 -34.82
N ASP A 119 -2.02 -4.91 -35.48
CA ASP A 119 -2.77 -5.87 -36.29
C ASP A 119 -3.80 -6.66 -35.46
N ALA A 120 -3.54 -6.86 -34.16
CA ALA A 120 -4.48 -7.51 -33.24
C ALA A 120 -5.64 -6.60 -32.77
N THR A 121 -5.60 -5.29 -33.03
CA THR A 121 -6.69 -4.37 -32.63
C THR A 121 -7.99 -4.66 -33.39
N ARG A 122 -9.14 -4.57 -32.71
CA ARG A 122 -10.46 -4.86 -33.32
C ARG A 122 -11.00 -3.75 -34.21
N ALA A 123 -10.52 -2.51 -34.04
CA ALA A 123 -10.95 -1.37 -34.85
C ALA A 123 -9.96 -1.14 -36.00
N LEU A 124 -10.44 -1.18 -37.24
CA LEU A 124 -9.61 -0.97 -38.44
C LEU A 124 -8.94 0.41 -38.48
N SER A 125 -9.55 1.44 -37.89
CA SER A 125 -8.98 2.79 -37.80
C SER A 125 -7.69 2.89 -36.97
N TYR A 126 -7.32 1.84 -36.22
CA TYR A 126 -6.04 1.76 -35.52
C TYR A 126 -4.95 1.04 -36.32
N ARG A 127 -5.29 0.42 -37.47
CA ARG A 127 -4.37 -0.33 -38.35
C ARG A 127 -3.89 0.46 -39.57
N VAL A 128 -3.91 1.79 -39.50
CA VAL A 128 -3.69 2.66 -40.67
C VAL A 128 -2.21 3.05 -40.82
N PHE A 129 -1.33 2.06 -40.95
CA PHE A 129 0.12 2.23 -41.24
C PHE A 129 0.71 1.02 -41.98
#